data_AF-A0ABD5U537-F1
#
_entry.id   AF-A0ABD5U537-F1
#
_cell.length_a   1.000
_cell.length_b   1.000
_cell.length_c   1.000
_cell.angle_alpha   90.00
_cell.angle_beta   90.00
_cell.angle_gamma   90.00
#
_symmetry.space_group_name_H-M   'P 1'
#
loop_
_entity.id
_entity.type
_entity.pdbx_description
1 polymer ?
#
loop_
_entity_poly.entity_id
_entity_poly.type
_entity_poly.pdbx_seq_one_letter_code
_entity_poly.pdbx_strand_id
1 'polypeptide(L)'
;MANKIFDRDTVLDLTVNVIPLFIIVFFIVGFAVYPAFGTDLLPSAIQFGLLVVPFVMLTVLTYLSGKAVSSAEKTATVFPPGQATVPGTKPLHEAEHEAEAVPAEPDASTGEESVAAGAEAAESDRQ
;
A
#
# COMPACT_ATOMS: atom_id res chain seq x y z
N MET A 1 -2.52 -12.52 -5.28
CA MET A 1 -3.64 -11.64 -4.92
C MET A 1 -3.33 -10.97 -3.61
N ALA A 2 -2.61 -9.85 -3.65
CA ALA A 2 -2.34 -9.01 -2.49
C ALA A 2 -2.64 -7.58 -2.92
N ASN A 3 -3.65 -7.03 -2.27
CA ASN A 3 -4.16 -5.67 -2.28
C ASN A 3 -3.26 -4.62 -2.98
N LYS A 4 -3.68 -4.25 -4.19
CA LYS A 4 -3.75 -2.89 -4.72
C LYS A 4 -3.22 -1.80 -3.78
N ILE A 5 -2.04 -1.26 -4.10
CA ILE A 5 -1.78 0.18 -4.12
C ILE A 5 -2.39 0.93 -2.90
N PHE A 6 -2.01 0.57 -1.68
CA PHE A 6 -1.66 1.67 -0.78
C PHE A 6 -0.50 2.33 -1.51
N ASP A 7 -0.74 3.51 -2.07
CA ASP A 7 0.12 4.04 -3.12
C ASP A 7 1.55 4.10 -2.58
N ARG A 8 2.52 3.71 -3.41
CA ARG A 8 3.94 3.65 -3.01
C ARG A 8 4.35 4.96 -2.33
N ASP A 9 3.74 6.06 -2.75
CA ASP A 9 3.90 7.41 -2.24
C ASP A 9 3.35 7.57 -0.81
N THR A 10 2.13 7.09 -0.51
CA THR A 10 1.57 7.07 0.86
C THR A 10 2.44 6.25 1.82
N VAL A 11 2.91 5.08 1.37
CA VAL A 11 3.82 4.24 2.15
C VAL A 11 5.18 4.93 2.33
N LEU A 12 5.68 5.61 1.29
CA LEU A 12 6.95 6.33 1.31
C LEU A 12 6.91 7.52 2.29
N ASP A 13 5.89 8.35 2.25
CA ASP A 13 5.73 9.50 3.16
C ASP A 13 5.63 9.06 4.62
N LEU A 14 4.85 8.01 4.88
CA LEU A 14 4.72 7.45 6.22
C LEU A 14 6.06 6.85 6.70
N THR A 15 6.77 6.14 5.81
CA THR A 15 8.06 5.53 6.14
C THR A 15 9.15 6.58 6.41
N VAL A 16 9.21 7.66 5.62
CA VAL A 16 10.18 8.76 5.80
C VAL A 16 10.04 9.40 7.19
N ASN A 17 8.83 9.49 7.74
CA ASN A 17 8.59 9.98 9.10
C ASN A 17 8.84 8.94 10.21
N VAL A 18 8.65 7.64 9.92
CA VAL A 18 8.90 6.55 10.88
C VAL A 18 10.39 6.34 11.15
N ILE A 19 11.26 6.58 10.16
CA ILE A 19 12.72 6.45 10.34
C ILE A 19 13.25 7.37 11.47
N PRO A 20 12.95 8.69 11.48
CA PRO A 20 13.25 9.59 12.60
C PRO A 20 12.73 9.09 13.96
N LEU A 21 11.51 8.53 14.03
CA LEU A 21 10.98 8.01 15.28
C LEU A 21 11.81 6.83 15.80
N PHE A 22 12.18 5.91 14.91
CA PHE A 22 12.98 4.75 15.26
C PHE A 22 14.36 5.14 15.82
N ILE A 23 15.06 6.08 15.17
CA ILE A 23 16.37 6.53 15.66
C ILE A 23 16.27 7.20 17.04
N ILE A 24 15.20 7.98 17.30
CA ILE A 24 15.02 8.62 18.60
C ILE A 24 14.78 7.56 19.69
N VAL A 25 13.93 6.57 19.44
CA VAL A 25 13.70 5.45 20.38
C VAL A 25 15.00 4.71 20.67
N PHE A 26 15.81 4.44 19.63
CA PHE A 26 17.12 3.84 19.79
C PHE A 26 18.01 4.64 20.75
N PHE A 27 18.08 5.97 20.59
CA PHE A 27 18.86 6.81 21.49
C PHE A 27 18.28 6.90 22.90
N ILE A 28 16.96 6.96 23.06
CA ILE A 28 16.30 6.93 24.38
C ILE A 28 16.71 5.65 25.12
N VAL A 29 16.61 4.49 24.47
CA VAL A 29 17.00 3.20 25.06
C VAL A 29 18.51 3.16 25.32
N GLY A 30 19.32 3.58 24.36
CA GLY A 30 20.78 3.61 24.49
C GLY A 30 21.23 4.44 25.69
N PHE A 31 20.63 5.62 25.89
CA PHE A 31 20.93 6.49 27.02
C PHE A 31 20.34 6.02 28.35
N ALA A 32 19.23 5.28 28.33
CA ALA A 32 18.69 4.63 29.52
C ALA A 32 19.60 3.49 30.02
N VAL A 33 20.23 2.74 29.10
CA VAL A 33 21.16 1.65 29.43
C VAL A 33 22.55 2.19 29.76
N TYR A 34 23.03 3.18 29.00
CA TYR A 34 24.35 3.78 29.15
C TYR A 34 24.23 5.30 29.29
N PRO A 35 24.23 5.83 30.53
CA PRO A 35 24.10 7.26 30.78
C PRO A 35 25.41 8.00 30.44
N ALA A 36 25.60 8.29 29.16
CA ALA A 36 26.82 8.90 28.62
C ALA A 36 27.12 10.31 29.18
N PHE A 37 26.09 11.02 29.64
CA PHE A 37 26.19 12.39 30.15
C PHE A 37 25.95 12.49 31.67
N GLY A 38 26.07 11.36 32.38
CA GLY A 38 25.86 11.26 33.83
C GLY A 38 24.40 11.01 34.22
N THR A 39 24.13 11.01 35.53
CA THR A 39 22.79 10.74 36.11
C THR A 39 22.21 11.94 36.85
N ASP A 40 22.86 13.10 36.74
CA ASP A 40 22.38 14.32 37.35
C ASP A 40 21.05 14.74 36.71
N LEU A 41 20.13 15.26 37.53
CA LEU A 41 18.76 15.53 37.11
C LEU A 41 18.69 16.56 35.98
N LEU A 42 19.47 17.64 36.07
CA LEU A 42 19.40 18.74 35.11
C LEU A 42 19.92 18.33 33.71
N PRO A 43 21.13 17.77 33.56
CA PRO A 43 21.61 17.26 32.26
C PRO A 43 20.70 16.17 31.68
N SER A 44 20.24 15.22 32.50
CA SER A 44 19.37 14.14 32.06
C SER A 44 18.02 14.65 31.56
N ALA A 45 17.43 15.61 32.28
CA ALA A 45 16.16 16.23 31.88
C ALA A 45 16.29 16.97 30.55
N ILE A 46 17.39 17.69 30.32
CA ILE A 46 17.64 18.38 29.05
C ILE A 46 17.83 17.36 27.93
N GLN A 47 18.66 16.33 28.13
CA GLN A 47 18.93 15.29 27.15
C GLN A 47 17.66 14.53 26.74
N PHE A 48 16.91 14.00 27.70
CA PHE A 48 15.67 13.30 27.40
C PHE A 48 14.58 14.26 26.91
N GLY A 49 14.54 15.50 27.39
CA GLY A 49 13.64 16.53 26.87
C GLY A 49 13.86 16.79 25.38
N LEU A 50 15.11 16.91 24.95
CA LEU A 50 15.47 17.10 23.54
C LEU A 50 15.15 15.89 22.65
N LEU A 51 14.95 14.70 23.21
CA LEU A 51 14.54 13.51 22.47
C LEU A 51 13.02 13.31 22.49
N VAL A 52 12.43 13.38 23.68
CA VAL A 52 11.00 13.08 23.93
C VAL A 52 10.11 14.15 23.31
N VAL A 53 10.47 15.44 23.40
CA VAL A 53 9.67 16.52 22.81
C VAL A 53 9.51 16.36 21.29
N PRO A 54 10.59 16.26 20.48
CA PRO A 54 10.43 16.03 19.05
C PRO A 54 9.84 14.65 18.76
N PHE A 55 10.12 13.61 19.56
CA PHE A 55 9.49 12.29 19.38
C PHE A 55 7.96 12.38 19.46
N VAL A 56 7.41 13.01 20.50
CA VAL A 56 5.96 13.16 20.67
C VAL A 56 5.38 14.03 19.55
N MET A 57 6.01 15.16 19.26
CA MET A 57 5.50 16.07 18.23
C MET A 57 5.50 15.41 16.84
N LEU A 58 6.59 14.71 16.47
CA LEU A 58 6.67 13.96 15.23
C LEU A 58 5.69 12.77 15.21
N THR A 59 5.49 12.06 16.32
CA THR A 59 4.50 10.97 16.39
C THR A 59 3.10 11.49 16.09
N VAL A 60 2.72 12.62 16.71
CA VAL A 60 1.43 13.26 16.47
C VAL A 60 1.31 13.71 15.02
N LEU A 61 2.31 14.40 14.47
CA LEU A 61 2.29 14.84 13.08
C LEU A 61 2.22 13.67 12.11
N THR A 62 3.01 12.63 12.32
CA THR A 62 3.02 11.41 11.50
C THR A 62 1.65 10.73 11.49
N TYR A 63 1.02 10.63 12.66
CA TYR A 63 -0.31 10.06 12.78
C TYR A 63 -1.37 10.91 12.07
N LEU A 64 -1.32 12.24 12.25
CA LEU A 64 -2.23 13.16 11.58
C LEU A 64 -2.05 13.12 10.05
N SER A 65 -0.81 13.08 9.56
CA SER A 65 -0.49 12.91 8.14
C SER A 65 -1.03 11.59 7.61
N GLY A 66 -0.77 10.47 8.28
CA GLY A 66 -1.28 9.17 7.85
C GLY A 66 -2.81 9.11 7.82
N LYS A 67 -3.47 9.69 8.83
CA LYS A 67 -4.93 9.79 8.89
C LYS A 67 -5.50 10.68 7.78
N ALA A 68 -4.87 11.83 7.52
CA ALA A 68 -5.31 12.74 6.47
C ALA A 68 -5.15 12.14 5.08
N VAL A 69 -4.02 11.49 4.80
CA VAL A 69 -3.75 10.84 3.50
C VAL A 69 -4.71 9.68 3.26
N SER A 70 -4.90 8.77 4.22
CA SER A 70 -5.85 7.67 4.09
C SER A 70 -7.30 8.14 3.87
N SER A 71 -7.66 9.33 4.35
CA SER A 71 -8.96 9.94 4.10
C SER A 71 -9.05 10.58 2.70
N ALA A 72 -7.98 11.22 2.24
CA ALA A 72 -7.94 11.86 0.92
C ALA A 72 -8.04 10.82 -0.20
N GLU A 73 -7.34 9.70 -0.08
CA GLU A 73 -7.35 8.65 -1.12
C GLU A 73 -8.72 8.00 -1.30
N LYS A 74 -9.53 7.88 -0.24
CA LYS A 74 -10.90 7.35 -0.31
C LYS A 74 -11.88 8.25 -1.07
N THR A 75 -11.56 9.53 -1.19
CA THR A 75 -12.45 10.54 -1.78
C THR A 75 -11.96 10.97 -3.18
N ALA A 76 -10.71 10.65 -3.52
CA ALA A 76 -10.14 11.02 -4.80
C ALA A 76 -10.81 10.24 -5.94
N THR A 77 -11.43 10.96 -6.87
CA THR A 77 -12.02 10.40 -8.08
C THR A 77 -10.90 10.06 -9.07
N VAL A 78 -10.37 8.84 -8.99
CA VAL A 78 -9.38 8.36 -9.96
C VAL A 78 -10.11 7.67 -11.11
N PHE A 79 -9.86 8.15 -12.34
CA PHE A 79 -10.35 7.53 -13.56
C PHE A 79 -9.32 6.52 -14.10
N PRO A 80 -9.75 5.46 -14.81
CA PRO A 80 -8.83 4.56 -15.48
C PRO A 80 -7.91 5.33 -16.45
N PRO A 81 -6.63 4.95 -16.58
CA PRO A 81 -5.70 5.62 -17.48
C PRO A 81 -6.23 5.60 -18.92
N GLY A 82 -6.31 6.78 -19.56
CA GLY A 82 -6.81 6.95 -20.92
C GLY A 82 -8.32 7.20 -21.04
N GLN A 83 -9.10 7.17 -19.95
CA GLN A 83 -10.56 7.37 -19.99
C GLN A 83 -11.05 8.66 -19.29
N ALA A 84 -10.13 9.49 -18.76
CA ALA A 84 -10.46 10.71 -18.04
C ALA A 84 -11.24 11.76 -18.87
N THR A 85 -11.19 11.69 -20.20
CA THR A 85 -11.86 12.62 -21.13
C THR A 85 -13.07 12.01 -21.83
N VAL A 86 -13.40 10.74 -21.57
CA VAL A 86 -14.51 10.04 -22.24
C VAL A 86 -15.82 10.32 -21.48
N PRO A 87 -16.84 10.92 -22.13
CA PRO A 87 -18.13 11.17 -21.50
C PRO A 87 -18.81 9.87 -21.05
N GLY A 88 -19.23 9.80 -19.79
CA GLY A 88 -19.94 8.64 -19.22
C GLY A 88 -19.07 7.63 -18.46
N THR A 89 -17.78 7.90 -18.27
CA THR A 89 -16.88 7.01 -17.52
C THR A 89 -17.12 7.15 -16.01
N LYS A 90 -17.45 6.03 -15.35
CA LYS A 90 -17.56 5.98 -13.89
C LYS A 90 -16.15 5.96 -13.25
N PRO A 91 -15.92 6.65 -12.13
CA PRO A 91 -14.66 6.58 -11.41
C PRO A 91 -14.35 5.15 -10.97
N LEU A 92 -13.07 4.78 -10.90
CA LEU A 92 -12.60 3.41 -10.62
C LEU A 92 -13.23 2.80 -9.37
N HIS A 93 -13.37 3.60 -8.31
CA HIS A 93 -13.93 3.16 -7.04
C HIS A 93 -15.41 2.77 -7.13
N GLU A 94 -16.15 3.30 -8.10
CA GLU A 94 -17.57 3.04 -8.34
C GLU A 94 -17.76 1.80 -9.23
N ALA A 95 -16.86 1.59 -10.21
CA ALA A 95 -16.82 0.37 -11.02
C ALA A 95 -16.42 -0.88 -10.21
N GLU A 96 -15.57 -0.71 -9.19
CA GLU A 96 -15.14 -1.80 -8.31
C GLU A 96 -16.22 -2.24 -7.34
N HIS A 97 -16.97 -1.30 -6.76
CA HIS A 97 -18.13 -1.61 -5.91
C HIS A 97 -19.27 -2.27 -6.69
N GLU A 98 -19.47 -1.91 -7.97
CA GLU A 98 -20.45 -2.59 -8.84
C GLU A 98 -19.99 -4.01 -9.21
N ALA A 99 -18.69 -4.23 -9.42
CA ALA A 99 -18.14 -5.56 -9.73
C ALA A 99 -18.15 -6.52 -8.55
N GLU A 100 -18.00 -6.01 -7.31
CA GLU A 100 -18.01 -6.83 -6.09
C GLU A 100 -19.44 -7.21 -5.63
N ALA A 101 -20.46 -6.46 -6.08
CA ALA A 101 -21.87 -6.73 -5.79
C ALA A 101 -22.51 -7.79 -6.72
N VAL A 102 -21.82 -8.21 -7.78
CA VAL A 102 -22.29 -9.26 -8.69
C VAL A 102 -21.80 -10.62 -8.17
N PRO A 103 -22.68 -11.57 -7.80
CA PRO A 103 -22.25 -12.87 -7.34
C PRO A 103 -21.51 -13.59 -8.48
N ALA A 104 -20.32 -14.10 -8.19
CA ALA A 104 -19.54 -14.90 -9.11
C ALA A 104 -20.31 -16.19 -9.46
N GLU A 105 -20.88 -16.24 -10.67
CA GLU A 105 -21.46 -17.44 -11.27
C GLU A 105 -20.46 -18.07 -12.26
N PRO A 106 -20.52 -19.40 -12.46
CA PRO A 106 -19.34 -20.25 -12.56
C PRO A 106 -18.83 -20.46 -13.99
N ASP A 107 -17.55 -20.80 -14.02
CA ASP A 107 -16.77 -21.31 -15.15
C ASP A 107 -17.55 -22.37 -15.95
N ALA A 108 -17.86 -22.05 -17.21
CA ALA A 108 -18.46 -22.99 -18.16
C ALA A 108 -17.53 -23.10 -19.38
N SER A 109 -16.67 -24.12 -19.35
CA SER A 109 -15.94 -24.60 -20.51
C SER A 109 -16.90 -25.18 -21.54
N THR A 110 -16.87 -24.64 -22.76
CA THR A 110 -17.15 -25.33 -24.05
C THR A 110 -16.90 -24.24 -25.10
N GLY A 111 -15.83 -24.24 -25.89
CA GLY A 111 -15.28 -25.36 -26.63
C GLY A 111 -15.78 -25.21 -28.07
N GLU A 112 -15.05 -24.44 -28.89
CA GLU A 112 -15.06 -24.50 -30.36
C GLU A 112 -14.03 -23.48 -30.90
N GLU A 113 -12.78 -23.92 -31.05
CA GLU A 113 -11.82 -23.28 -31.96
C GLU A 113 -11.54 -24.25 -33.11
N SER A 114 -12.03 -23.87 -34.29
CA SER A 114 -11.71 -24.46 -35.58
C SER A 114 -10.44 -23.78 -36.11
N VAL A 115 -9.32 -24.51 -36.30
CA VAL A 115 -8.30 -24.16 -37.31
C VAL A 115 -7.52 -25.40 -37.81
N ALA A 116 -7.75 -25.68 -39.09
CA ALA A 116 -6.83 -26.14 -40.16
C ALA A 116 -5.62 -27.07 -39.89
N ALA A 117 -5.69 -28.22 -40.57
CA ALA A 117 -4.77 -28.75 -41.60
C ALA A 117 -3.27 -28.99 -41.29
N GLY A 118 -2.84 -30.24 -41.46
CA GLY A 118 -1.44 -30.56 -41.78
C GLY A 118 -0.99 -32.02 -41.56
N ALA A 119 -0.95 -32.78 -42.66
CA ALA A 119 0.02 -33.84 -43.02
C ALA A 119 0.11 -35.20 -42.27
N GLU A 120 -0.15 -36.24 -43.08
CA GLU A 120 0.62 -37.48 -43.31
C GLU A 120 0.58 -38.72 -42.36
N ALA A 121 0.20 -39.82 -43.02
CA ALA A 121 0.69 -41.20 -42.95
C ALA A 121 0.23 -42.13 -41.79
N ALA A 122 -0.67 -43.07 -42.11
CA ALA A 122 -0.34 -44.51 -42.25
C ALA A 122 -1.62 -45.38 -42.25
N GLU A 123 -1.86 -46.04 -43.40
CA GLU A 123 -2.25 -47.45 -43.56
C GLU A 123 -2.98 -48.19 -42.41
N SER A 124 -4.21 -48.68 -42.66
CA SER A 124 -4.57 -50.11 -42.54
C SER A 124 -6.09 -50.35 -42.53
N ASP A 125 -6.48 -51.34 -43.34
CA ASP A 125 -7.60 -52.28 -43.19
C ASP A 125 -9.05 -51.93 -43.59
N ARG A 126 -9.40 -52.49 -44.77
CA ARG A 126 -10.59 -53.30 -45.08
C ARG A 126 -11.74 -53.33 -44.06
N GLN A 127 -12.94 -52.90 -44.49
CA GLN A 127 -14.06 -53.76 -44.91
C GLN A 127 -15.25 -52.92 -45.35
#